data_AF-A0ABC8L0Q4-F1
#
_entry.id   AF-A0ABC8L0Q4-F1
#
_cell.length_a   1.000
_cell.length_b   1.000
_cell.length_c   1.000
_cell.angle_alpha   90.00
_cell.angle_beta   90.00
_cell.angle_gamma   90.00
#
_symmetry.space_group_name_H-M   'P 1'
#
loop_
_entity.id
_entity.type
_entity.pdbx_description
1 polymer ?
#
loop_
_entity_poly.entity_id
_entity_poly.type
_entity_poly.pdbx_seq_one_letter_code
_entity_poly.pdbx_strand_id
1 'polypeptide(L)' 'MEIMETKEVIAINQDPHGVQAKKARMEGDIQVWARPLSGYRVVLLLLNRGPTRSPITAFWDDIDIHANSIVEEIYGR' A
#
# COMPACT_ATOMS: atom_id res chain seq x y z
N MET A 1 -19.62 10.04 0.10
CA MET A 1 -18.79 10.90 0.98
C MET A 1 -18.35 10.01 2.12
N GLU A 2 -17.35 9.16 1.88
CA GLU A 2 -16.95 8.10 2.82
C GLU A 2 -15.43 7.89 2.69
N ILE A 3 -14.96 7.90 1.44
CA ILE A 3 -13.53 7.83 1.07
C ILE A 3 -12.70 9.01 1.61
N MET A 4 -13.27 10.22 1.67
CA MET A 4 -12.53 11.43 2.08
C MET A 4 -12.37 11.57 3.59
N GLU A 5 -13.12 10.79 4.38
CA GLU A 5 -13.17 10.91 5.85
C GLU A 5 -12.44 9.76 6.56
N THR A 6 -11.86 8.83 5.80
CA THR A 6 -11.12 7.69 6.36
C THR A 6 -9.84 8.17 7.05
N LYS A 7 -9.89 8.31 8.37
CA LYS A 7 -8.79 8.83 9.21
C LYS A 7 -7.46 8.11 8.98
N GLU A 8 -7.50 6.80 8.76
CA GLU A 8 -6.31 5.99 8.51
C GLU A 8 -5.65 6.36 7.17
N VAL A 9 -6.45 6.55 6.11
CA VAL A 9 -5.96 6.99 4.79
C VAL A 9 -5.37 8.40 4.88
N ILE A 10 -6.01 9.31 5.62
CA ILE A 10 -5.50 10.66 5.86
C ILE A 10 -4.18 10.60 6.64
N ALA A 11 -4.10 9.79 7.69
CA ALA A 11 -2.89 9.62 8.49
C ALA A 11 -1.71 9.09 7.67
N ILE A 12 -1.95 8.17 6.73
CA ILE A 12 -0.95 7.71 5.76
C ILE A 12 -0.46 8.86 4.89
N ASN A 13 -1.37 9.70 4.38
CA ASN A 13 -1.00 10.85 3.57
C ASN A 13 -0.11 11.83 4.36
N GLN A 14 -0.50 12.13 5.61
CA GLN A 14 0.13 13.09 6.52
C GLN A 14 1.31 12.52 7.33
N ASP A 15 1.78 11.31 7.02
CA ASP A 15 2.87 10.69 7.77
C ASP A 15 4.16 11.55 7.74
N PRO A 16 4.78 11.83 8.90
CA PRO A 16 5.89 12.78 9.03
C PRO A 16 7.18 12.30 8.37
N HIS A 17 7.28 11.03 7.98
CA HIS A 17 8.42 10.53 7.22
C HIS A 17 8.49 11.19 5.82
N GLY A 18 7.37 11.74 5.32
CA GLY A 18 7.35 12.63 4.16
C GLY A 18 7.77 11.98 2.82
N VAL A 19 7.92 10.66 2.78
CA VAL A 19 8.34 9.92 1.58
C VAL A 19 7.12 9.58 0.74
N GLN A 20 7.19 9.88 -0.56
CA GLN A 20 6.15 9.51 -1.52
C GLN A 20 6.21 8.01 -1.86
N ALA A 21 5.03 7.42 -2.10
CA ALA A 21 4.91 6.06 -2.62
C ALA A 21 5.63 5.88 -3.96
N LYS A 22 6.22 4.70 -4.15
CA LYS A 22 6.81 4.27 -5.42
C LYS A 22 6.12 3.00 -5.89
N LYS A 23 6.12 2.80 -7.21
CA LYS A 23 5.67 1.53 -7.79
C LYS A 23 6.75 0.48 -7.52
N ALA A 24 6.43 -0.48 -6.68
CA ALA A 24 7.33 -1.58 -6.30
C ALA A 24 7.33 -2.69 -7.35
N ARG A 25 6.16 -3.00 -7.91
CA ARG A 25 6.00 -4.02 -8.96
C ARG A 25 4.90 -3.65 -9.96
N MET A 26 5.08 -4.09 -11.20
CA MET A 26 4.08 -3.99 -12.26
C MET A 26 4.12 -5.23 -13.15
N GLU A 27 2.98 -5.89 -13.28
CA GLU A 27 2.79 -7.05 -14.15
C GLU A 27 1.50 -6.86 -14.95
N GLY A 28 1.66 -6.41 -16.20
CA GLY A 28 0.53 -5.98 -17.02
C GLY A 28 -0.29 -4.88 -16.33
N ASP A 29 -1.57 -5.17 -16.08
CA ASP A 29 -2.51 -4.25 -15.43
C ASP A 29 -2.43 -4.24 -13.90
N ILE A 30 -1.67 -5.16 -13.31
CA ILE A 30 -1.53 -5.28 -11.87
C ILE A 30 -0.35 -4.46 -11.37
N GLN A 31 -0.58 -3.67 -10.33
CA GLN A 31 0.43 -2.80 -9.73
C GLN A 31 0.47 -2.97 -8.21
N VAL A 32 1.69 -3.02 -7.67
CA VAL A 32 1.95 -2.91 -6.23
C VAL A 32 2.70 -1.61 -6.01
N TRP A 33 2.13 -0.75 -5.18
CA TRP A 33 2.76 0.48 -4.74
C TRP A 33 3.12 0.36 -3.27
N ALA A 34 4.28 0.87 -2.90
CA ALA A 34 4.78 0.85 -1.53
C ALA A 34 5.22 2.25 -1.10
N ARG A 35 4.88 2.62 0.13
CA ARG A 35 5.34 3.85 0.78
C ARG A 35 5.86 3.54 2.18
N PRO A 36 7.16 3.80 2.45
CA PRO A 36 7.67 3.84 3.80
C PRO A 36 6.98 4.91 4.64
N LEU A 37 6.66 4.56 5.88
CA LEU A 37 6.06 5.43 6.88
C LEU A 37 6.98 5.55 8.09
N SER A 38 6.65 6.49 8.96
CA SER A 38 7.29 6.63 10.26
C SER A 38 7.13 5.36 11.12
N GLY A 39 8.16 5.07 11.92
CA GLY A 39 8.17 3.93 12.84
C GLY A 39 8.45 2.58 12.18
N TYR A 40 9.23 2.55 11.09
CA TYR A 40 9.61 1.32 10.36
C TYR A 40 8.40 0.53 9.84
N ARG A 41 7.37 1.25 9.41
CA ARG A 41 6.16 0.69 8.80
C ARG A 41 6.17 0.98 7.30
N VAL A 42 5.41 0.20 6.55
CA VAL A 42 5.17 0.42 5.12
C VAL A 42 3.68 0.28 4.86
N VAL A 43 3.13 1.17 4.02
CA VAL A 43 1.78 1.00 3.46
C VAL A 43 1.87 0.49 2.04
N LEU A 44 0.94 -0.40 1.69
CA LEU A 44 0.81 -0.97 0.36
C LEU A 44 -0.50 -0.56 -0.30
N LEU A 45 -0.46 -0.33 -1.60
CA LEU A 45 -1.64 -0.23 -2.45
C LEU A 45 -1.55 -1.31 -3.53
N LEU A 46 -2.50 -2.24 -3.49
CA LEU A 46 -2.69 -3.28 -4.51
C LEU A 46 -3.72 -2.77 -5.51
N LEU A 47 -3.25 -2.41 -6.70
CA LEU A 47 -4.07 -1.74 -7.71
C LEU A 47 -4.20 -2.61 -8.96
N ASN A 48 -5.44 -3.01 -9.26
CA ASN A 48 -5.81 -3.58 -10.54
C ASN A 48 -6.30 -2.47 -11.47
N ARG A 49 -5.61 -2.23 -12.58
CA ARG A 49 -6.02 -1.25 -13.61
C ARG A 49 -6.77 -1.87 -14.78
N GLY A 50 -6.91 -3.20 -14.77
CA GLY A 50 -7.56 -3.96 -15.82
C GLY A 50 -9.07 -4.05 -15.62
N PRO A 51 -9.82 -4.47 -16.66
CA PRO A 51 -11.27 -4.55 -16.61
C PRO A 51 -11.79 -5.77 -15.84
N THR A 52 -10.95 -6.77 -15.58
CA THR A 52 -11.32 -8.04 -14.95
C THR A 52 -10.73 -8.14 -13.55
N ARG A 53 -11.46 -8.77 -12.62
CA ARG A 53 -10.94 -9.07 -11.28
C ARG A 53 -9.76 -10.05 -11.39
N SER A 54 -8.62 -9.65 -10.85
CA SER A 54 -7.39 -10.45 -10.86
C SER A 54 -6.77 -10.48 -9.46
N PRO A 55 -6.22 -11.61 -9.02
CA PRO A 55 -5.45 -11.66 -7.78
C PRO A 55 -4.18 -10.81 -7.91
N ILE A 56 -3.76 -10.20 -6.79
CA ILE A 56 -2.54 -9.41 -6.69
C ILE A 56 -1.74 -9.95 -5.51
N THR A 57 -0.45 -10.20 -5.72
CA THR A 57 0.49 -10.60 -4.67
C THR A 57 1.57 -9.54 -4.52
N ALA A 58 1.77 -9.06 -3.30
CA ALA A 58 2.94 -8.25 -2.94
C ALA A 58 3.94 -9.17 -2.22
N PHE A 59 5.19 -9.18 -2.68
CA PHE A 59 6.26 -9.94 -2.05
C PHE A 59 7.01 -9.06 -1.05
N TRP A 60 7.42 -9.65 0.08
CA TRP A 60 8.21 -8.98 1.12
C TRP A 60 9.48 -8.33 0.56
N ASP A 61 10.14 -8.99 -0.38
CA ASP A 61 11.37 -8.53 -1.03
C ASP A 61 11.16 -7.27 -1.90
N ASP A 62 9.95 -7.03 -2.42
CA ASP A 62 9.66 -5.86 -3.25
C ASP A 62 9.56 -4.56 -2.45
N ILE A 63 9.40 -4.67 -1.12
CA ILE A 63 8.97 -3.58 -0.24
C ILE A 63 9.87 -3.39 0.97
N ASP A 64 10.97 -4.16 1.05
CA ASP A 64 12.02 -4.07 2.06
C ASP A 64 11.51 -4.09 3.50
N ILE A 65 10.66 -5.08 3.82
CA ILE A 65 10.15 -5.26 5.18
C ILE A 65 10.41 -6.68 5.69
N HIS A 66 10.57 -6.78 7.01
CA HIS A 66 10.90 -8.05 7.66
C HIS A 66 9.77 -9.07 7.56
N ALA A 67 10.12 -10.34 7.32
CA ALA A 67 9.15 -11.43 7.17
C ALA A 67 8.24 -11.66 8.41
N ASN A 68 8.62 -11.13 9.57
CA ASN A 68 7.85 -11.23 10.82
C ASN A 68 6.94 -10.02 11.08
N SER A 69 6.76 -9.13 10.10
CA SER A 69 5.88 -7.96 10.21
C SER A 69 4.41 -8.36 10.26
N ILE A 70 3.62 -7.56 10.98
CA ILE A 70 2.15 -7.71 11.08
C ILE A 70 1.49 -6.95 9.92
N VAL A 71 0.47 -7.55 9.31
CA VAL A 71 -0.31 -6.94 8.23
C VAL A 71 -1.70 -6.56 8.74
N GLU A 72 -2.12 -5.32 8.49
CA GLU A 72 -3.45 -4.82 8.79
C GLU A 72 -4.12 -4.21 7.54
N GLU A 73 -5.40 -4.53 7.33
CA GLU A 73 -6.22 -3.95 6.25
C GLU A 73 -6.85 -2.62 6.71
N ILE A 74 -6.60 -1.56 5.95
CA ILE A 74 -6.93 -0.16 6.27
C ILE A 74 -8.09 0.41 5.45
N TYR A 75 -8.54 -0.30 4.41
CA TYR A 75 -9.56 0.15 3.48
C TYR A 75 -10.51 -1.00 3.17
N GLY A 76 -11.82 -0.78 3.27
CA GLY A 76 -12.83 -1.83 3.12
C GLY A 76 -13.40 -2.36 4.44
N ARG A 77 -13.05 -1.74 5.57
CA ARG A 77 -13.74 -1.89 6.86
C ARG A 77 -15.02 -1.07 6.91
#